data_AF-U3TXZ2-F1
#
_entry.id   AF-U3TXZ2-F1
#
_cell.length_a   1.000
_cell.length_b   1.000
_cell.length_c   1.000
_cell.angle_alpha   90.00
_cell.angle_beta   90.00
_cell.angle_gamma   90.00
#
_symmetry.space_group_name_H-M   'P 1'
#
loop_
_entity.id
_entity.type
_entity.pdbx_description
1 polymer ?
#
loop_
_entity_poly.entity_id
_entity_poly.type
_entity_poly.pdbx_seq_one_letter_code
_entity_poly.pdbx_strand_id
1 'polypeptide(L)'
;MSEAKNLLIGGLWKNNSALVQLLGLCPLLAVTSTATNALDLGLATTLVLTITNSAISASRRWVPGEIRIPIYVMIIASVVSCVQMLINAYAYGLYQSLGIFIPLIVTNCIVVGRAEAVASKSSIPLSALDGFAIGMGATCTMVTLGSIRELIGNGTLFNGADQLLGPWAKALRIEVVHFDSPMLLAMLPPGAFIGLGMLLAGKYLIDQKNEAARRTSAGRFCCRAAGRNRECCVNKDKRLQILTRLRDANPHPTTELNFSSPFELLIAVLLSAQATDVSVNKATARLYPVANTPAAMLALGVEGVKEYIKTIGLFNSKAENVIKICRILLEQHGGVVPEDRAALEALPGVGRKTANVVLNTAFGWPIIAVDTHIFRVSNRTRFAPGKNVEEVEQKLLKVVPADFKVDCHHWLILHGRYTCVARKPRCGSCLIEDLCEFTEKTD
;
A
#
# COMPACT_ATOMS: atom_id res chain seq x y z
N MET A 1 15.85 12.14 -11.41
CA MET A 1 15.65 10.94 -12.27
C MET A 1 14.35 11.13 -13.03
N SER A 2 14.37 11.01 -14.36
CA SER A 2 13.17 11.20 -15.20
C SER A 2 12.02 10.32 -14.72
N GLU A 3 10.82 10.90 -14.60
CA GLU A 3 9.58 10.25 -14.21
C GLU A 3 9.32 8.97 -15.05
N ALA A 4 9.70 9.00 -16.33
CA ALA A 4 9.65 7.85 -17.23
C ALA A 4 10.56 6.68 -16.80
N LYS A 5 11.75 6.96 -16.25
CA LYS A 5 12.68 5.92 -15.78
C LYS A 5 12.17 5.26 -14.50
N ASN A 6 11.52 6.01 -13.63
CA ASN A 6 10.86 5.47 -12.44
C ASN A 6 9.63 4.62 -12.80
N LEU A 7 8.87 5.00 -13.83
CA LEU A 7 7.74 4.23 -14.33
C LEU A 7 8.19 2.91 -15.01
N LEU A 8 9.22 2.95 -15.85
CA LEU A 8 9.77 1.75 -16.51
C LEU A 8 10.35 0.75 -15.49
N ILE A 9 11.26 1.19 -14.62
CA ILE A 9 11.86 0.33 -13.58
C ILE A 9 10.82 -0.07 -12.52
N GLY A 10 9.86 0.82 -12.26
CA GLY A 10 8.71 0.59 -11.40
C GLY A 10 7.86 -0.55 -11.90
N GLY A 11 7.36 -0.49 -13.15
CA GLY A 11 6.45 -1.49 -13.69
C GLY A 11 7.06 -2.90 -13.82
N LEU A 12 8.35 -3.00 -14.12
CA LEU A 12 9.03 -4.28 -14.29
C LEU A 12 9.33 -5.01 -12.97
N TRP A 13 9.74 -4.30 -11.92
CA TRP A 13 10.19 -4.94 -10.66
C TRP A 13 9.46 -4.44 -9.40
N LYS A 14 9.45 -3.13 -9.13
CA LYS A 14 8.97 -2.58 -7.83
C LYS A 14 7.44 -2.55 -7.69
N ASN A 15 6.73 -2.31 -8.77
CA ASN A 15 5.27 -2.20 -8.87
C ASN A 15 4.69 -3.26 -9.82
N ASN A 16 5.40 -4.38 -10.00
CA ASN A 16 4.94 -5.47 -10.86
C ASN A 16 3.56 -5.95 -10.39
N SER A 17 2.56 -5.83 -11.25
CA SER A 17 1.15 -6.07 -10.92
C SER A 17 0.88 -7.51 -10.49
N ALA A 18 1.59 -8.48 -11.07
CA ALA A 18 1.44 -9.89 -10.74
C ALA A 18 2.15 -10.27 -9.43
N LEU A 19 3.38 -9.76 -9.21
CA LEU A 19 4.22 -10.13 -8.06
C LEU A 19 4.06 -9.22 -6.82
N VAL A 20 3.39 -8.08 -6.93
CA VAL A 20 3.24 -7.13 -5.81
C VAL A 20 1.78 -6.83 -5.51
N GLN A 21 0.97 -6.65 -6.55
CA GLN A 21 -0.43 -6.24 -6.39
C GLN A 21 -1.40 -7.42 -6.48
N LEU A 22 -0.92 -8.61 -6.89
CA LEU A 22 -1.73 -9.79 -7.15
C LEU A 22 -2.94 -9.49 -8.06
N LEU A 23 -2.80 -8.50 -8.95
CA LEU A 23 -3.84 -8.17 -9.93
C LEU A 23 -3.65 -9.04 -11.16
N GLY A 24 -4.76 -9.49 -11.76
CA GLY A 24 -4.72 -10.35 -12.95
C GLY A 24 -4.48 -11.83 -12.65
N LEU A 25 -4.86 -12.30 -11.45
CA LEU A 25 -4.78 -13.71 -11.09
C LEU A 25 -5.59 -14.61 -12.03
N CYS A 26 -6.78 -14.21 -12.47
CA CYS A 26 -7.63 -15.03 -13.34
C CYS A 26 -6.92 -15.44 -14.65
N PRO A 27 -6.39 -14.50 -15.47
CA PRO A 27 -5.63 -14.86 -16.67
C PRO A 27 -4.29 -15.56 -16.33
N LEU A 28 -3.64 -15.15 -15.25
CA LEU A 28 -2.36 -15.72 -14.84
C LEU A 28 -2.51 -17.21 -14.47
N LEU A 29 -3.55 -17.60 -13.76
CA LEU A 29 -3.76 -18.99 -13.32
C LEU A 29 -4.26 -19.88 -14.46
N ALA A 30 -5.16 -19.34 -15.29
CA ALA A 30 -5.82 -20.09 -16.35
C ALA A 30 -4.90 -20.41 -17.54
N VAL A 31 -4.00 -19.50 -17.91
CA VAL A 31 -3.30 -19.55 -19.21
C VAL A 31 -1.81 -19.88 -19.09
N THR A 32 -1.22 -19.80 -17.90
CA THR A 32 0.21 -20.12 -17.70
C THR A 32 0.52 -21.62 -17.63
N SER A 33 -0.26 -22.48 -18.29
CA SER A 33 0.05 -23.91 -18.39
C SER A 33 1.27 -24.20 -19.27
N THR A 34 1.50 -23.37 -20.28
CA THR A 34 2.69 -23.39 -21.15
C THR A 34 3.31 -22.00 -21.24
N ALA A 35 4.60 -21.93 -21.57
CA ALA A 35 5.32 -20.67 -21.78
C ALA A 35 4.77 -19.90 -23.00
N THR A 36 4.32 -20.62 -24.03
CA THR A 36 3.73 -20.07 -25.27
C THR A 36 2.42 -19.35 -24.99
N ASN A 37 1.45 -20.03 -24.36
CA ASN A 37 0.17 -19.43 -24.00
C ASN A 37 0.34 -18.22 -23.06
N ALA A 38 1.31 -18.31 -22.14
CA ALA A 38 1.64 -17.23 -21.22
C ALA A 38 2.22 -15.99 -21.93
N LEU A 39 3.08 -16.21 -22.93
CA LEU A 39 3.65 -15.14 -23.76
C LEU A 39 2.54 -14.46 -24.57
N ASP A 40 1.67 -15.26 -25.18
CA ASP A 40 0.61 -14.80 -26.07
C ASP A 40 -0.39 -13.89 -25.36
N LEU A 41 -0.93 -14.37 -24.23
CA LEU A 41 -1.87 -13.59 -23.43
C LEU A 41 -1.21 -12.37 -22.81
N GLY A 42 0.06 -12.48 -22.40
CA GLY A 42 0.82 -11.36 -21.84
C GLY A 42 1.01 -10.24 -22.85
N LEU A 43 1.43 -10.56 -24.08
CA LEU A 43 1.61 -9.59 -25.16
C LEU A 43 0.27 -8.96 -25.57
N ALA A 44 -0.79 -9.75 -25.71
CA ALA A 44 -2.13 -9.23 -25.99
C ALA A 44 -2.60 -8.26 -24.89
N THR A 45 -2.41 -8.63 -23.62
CA THR A 45 -2.75 -7.78 -22.46
C THR A 45 -1.92 -6.50 -22.45
N THR A 46 -0.64 -6.56 -22.82
CA THR A 46 0.25 -5.39 -22.91
C THR A 46 -0.21 -4.41 -23.98
N LEU A 47 -0.58 -4.92 -25.15
CA LEU A 47 -1.14 -4.12 -26.24
C LEU A 47 -2.45 -3.45 -25.80
N VAL A 48 -3.38 -4.22 -25.23
CA VAL A 48 -4.65 -3.70 -24.71
C VAL A 48 -4.43 -2.65 -23.63
N LEU A 49 -3.55 -2.89 -22.66
CA LEU A 49 -3.23 -1.93 -21.59
C LEU A 49 -2.70 -0.60 -22.16
N THR A 50 -1.83 -0.68 -23.16
CA THR A 50 -1.24 0.52 -23.78
C THR A 50 -2.31 1.34 -24.51
N ILE A 51 -3.17 0.68 -25.29
CA ILE A 51 -4.24 1.34 -26.05
C ILE A 51 -5.32 1.89 -25.11
N THR A 52 -5.79 1.09 -24.15
CA THR A 52 -6.85 1.49 -23.22
C THR A 52 -6.42 2.64 -22.32
N ASN A 53 -5.19 2.61 -21.76
CA ASN A 53 -4.67 3.72 -20.96
C ASN A 53 -4.54 5.01 -21.78
N SER A 54 -4.15 4.90 -23.05
CA SER A 54 -4.08 6.05 -23.97
C SER A 54 -5.48 6.62 -24.24
N ALA A 55 -6.44 5.75 -24.56
CA ALA A 55 -7.82 6.13 -24.84
C ALA A 55 -8.51 6.78 -23.63
N ILE A 56 -8.37 6.19 -22.44
CA ILE A 56 -8.94 6.71 -21.19
C ILE A 56 -8.30 8.05 -20.81
N SER A 57 -6.98 8.17 -20.97
CA SER A 57 -6.27 9.43 -20.74
C SER A 57 -6.71 10.52 -21.71
N ALA A 58 -7.05 10.19 -22.95
CA ALA A 58 -7.55 11.13 -23.95
C ALA A 58 -9.00 11.57 -23.66
N SER A 59 -9.87 10.63 -23.27
CA SER A 59 -11.29 10.90 -22.97
C SER A 59 -11.55 11.48 -21.58
N ARG A 60 -10.54 11.50 -20.68
CA ARG A 60 -10.70 11.88 -19.26
C ARG A 60 -11.42 13.20 -18.99
N ARG A 61 -11.33 14.17 -19.90
CA ARG A 61 -11.98 15.48 -19.74
C ARG A 61 -13.50 15.43 -19.93
N TRP A 62 -14.00 14.39 -20.60
CA TRP A 62 -15.41 14.25 -20.97
C TRP A 62 -16.14 13.24 -20.07
N VAL A 63 -15.43 12.60 -19.14
CA VAL A 63 -15.96 11.53 -18.28
C VAL A 63 -16.48 12.13 -16.96
N PRO A 64 -17.79 12.03 -16.66
CA PRO A 64 -18.35 12.44 -15.37
C PRO A 64 -17.79 11.59 -14.23
N GLY A 65 -17.50 12.21 -13.08
CA GLY A 65 -16.88 11.53 -11.95
C GLY A 65 -17.71 10.39 -11.36
N GLU A 66 -19.04 10.50 -11.43
CA GLU A 66 -20.01 9.58 -10.82
C GLU A 66 -20.06 8.21 -11.52
N ILE A 67 -19.87 8.19 -12.84
CA ILE A 67 -20.00 6.98 -13.68
C ILE A 67 -18.70 6.62 -14.41
N ARG A 68 -17.56 7.06 -13.87
CA ARG A 68 -16.25 6.85 -14.50
C ARG A 68 -15.88 5.37 -14.68
N ILE A 69 -16.17 4.52 -13.69
CA ILE A 69 -15.80 3.10 -13.72
C ILE A 69 -16.58 2.35 -14.82
N PRO A 70 -17.92 2.47 -14.90
CA PRO A 70 -18.67 1.92 -16.03
C PRO A 70 -18.15 2.38 -17.40
N ILE A 71 -17.84 3.67 -17.55
CA ILE A 71 -17.30 4.21 -18.81
C ILE A 71 -15.94 3.59 -19.16
N TYR A 72 -15.04 3.45 -18.20
CA TYR A 72 -13.74 2.81 -18.42
C TYR A 72 -13.89 1.35 -18.83
N VAL A 73 -14.78 0.59 -18.18
CA VAL A 73 -15.07 -0.80 -18.54
C VAL A 73 -15.61 -0.91 -19.97
N MET A 74 -16.50 0.00 -20.40
CA MET A 74 -16.98 0.04 -21.79
C MET A 74 -15.86 0.35 -22.79
N ILE A 75 -14.98 1.31 -22.49
CA ILE A 75 -13.82 1.62 -23.34
C ILE A 75 -12.89 0.40 -23.45
N ILE A 76 -12.62 -0.26 -22.33
CA ILE A 76 -11.80 -1.48 -22.28
C ILE A 76 -12.42 -2.58 -23.14
N ALA A 77 -13.73 -2.85 -22.97
CA ALA A 77 -14.44 -3.87 -23.74
C ALA A 77 -14.36 -3.59 -25.25
N SER A 78 -14.60 -2.35 -25.68
CA SER A 78 -14.50 -1.97 -27.10
C SER A 78 -13.09 -2.17 -27.66
N VAL A 79 -12.04 -1.76 -26.91
CA VAL A 79 -10.66 -1.95 -27.35
C VAL A 79 -10.29 -3.43 -27.43
N VAL A 80 -10.68 -4.23 -26.43
CA VAL A 80 -10.42 -5.68 -26.44
C VAL A 80 -11.12 -6.35 -27.61
N SER A 81 -12.38 -6.01 -27.91
CA SER A 81 -13.11 -6.54 -29.06
C SER A 81 -12.44 -6.17 -30.39
N CYS A 82 -11.96 -4.93 -30.55
CA CYS A 82 -11.19 -4.53 -31.73
C CYS A 82 -9.89 -5.35 -31.87
N VAL A 83 -9.15 -5.54 -30.78
CA VAL A 83 -7.93 -6.36 -30.76
C VAL A 83 -8.26 -7.82 -31.07
N GLN A 84 -9.36 -8.35 -30.54
CA GLN A 84 -9.82 -9.71 -30.83
C GLN A 84 -10.09 -9.92 -32.33
N MET A 85 -10.79 -8.97 -32.96
CA MET A 85 -11.05 -9.03 -34.40
C MET A 85 -9.76 -8.91 -35.22
N LEU A 86 -8.81 -8.09 -34.78
CA LEU A 86 -7.50 -7.96 -35.41
C LEU A 86 -6.71 -9.27 -35.33
N ILE A 87 -6.68 -9.91 -34.16
CA ILE A 87 -6.02 -11.21 -33.97
C ILE A 87 -6.68 -12.28 -34.85
N ASN A 88 -8.02 -12.30 -34.92
CA ASN A 88 -8.74 -13.23 -35.79
C ASN A 88 -8.38 -13.03 -37.28
N ALA A 89 -8.17 -11.79 -37.71
CA ALA A 89 -7.82 -11.47 -39.10
C ALA A 89 -6.36 -11.79 -39.47
N TYR A 90 -5.41 -11.49 -38.58
CA TYR A 90 -3.97 -11.55 -38.90
C TYR A 90 -3.22 -12.73 -38.24
N ALA A 91 -3.79 -13.34 -37.21
CA ALA A 91 -3.15 -14.40 -36.42
C ALA A 91 -4.19 -15.46 -35.99
N TYR A 92 -4.80 -16.13 -36.96
CA TYR A 92 -5.90 -17.08 -36.69
C TYR A 92 -5.50 -18.26 -35.78
N GLY A 93 -4.26 -18.75 -35.89
CA GLY A 93 -3.75 -19.79 -34.96
C GLY A 93 -3.73 -19.31 -33.51
N LEU A 94 -3.33 -18.06 -33.29
CA LEU A 94 -3.37 -17.41 -31.98
C LEU A 94 -4.82 -17.27 -31.48
N TYR A 95 -5.75 -16.93 -32.37
CA TYR A 95 -7.17 -16.84 -32.05
C TYR A 95 -7.78 -18.18 -31.62
N GLN A 96 -7.38 -19.30 -32.24
CA GLN A 96 -7.87 -20.62 -31.85
C GLN A 96 -7.39 -21.03 -30.45
N SER A 97 -6.14 -20.71 -30.09
CA SER A 97 -5.56 -21.04 -28.79
C SER A 97 -6.01 -20.10 -27.66
N LEU A 98 -6.16 -18.80 -27.95
CA LEU A 98 -6.50 -17.78 -26.95
C LEU A 98 -7.97 -17.34 -26.95
N GLY A 99 -8.78 -17.71 -27.95
CA GLY A 99 -10.09 -17.10 -28.21
C GLY A 99 -11.04 -17.11 -27.00
N ILE A 100 -11.00 -18.18 -26.21
CA ILE A 100 -11.78 -18.31 -24.96
C ILE A 100 -11.26 -17.42 -23.81
N PHE A 101 -9.99 -17.02 -23.86
CA PHE A 101 -9.31 -16.24 -22.82
C PHE A 101 -9.25 -14.74 -23.14
N ILE A 102 -9.44 -14.32 -24.40
CA ILE A 102 -9.47 -12.89 -24.77
C ILE A 102 -10.54 -12.10 -23.99
N PRO A 103 -11.78 -12.61 -23.78
CA PRO A 103 -12.76 -11.93 -22.93
C PRO A 103 -12.31 -11.72 -21.48
N LEU A 104 -11.40 -12.56 -20.95
CA LEU A 104 -10.84 -12.36 -19.60
C LEU A 104 -9.96 -11.11 -19.51
N ILE A 105 -9.49 -10.56 -20.64
CA ILE A 105 -8.77 -9.29 -20.67
C ILE A 105 -9.72 -8.14 -20.30
N VAL A 106 -10.99 -8.20 -20.70
CA VAL A 106 -12.00 -7.18 -20.39
C VAL A 106 -12.22 -7.06 -18.89
N THR A 107 -12.31 -8.21 -18.20
CA THR A 107 -12.52 -8.28 -16.75
C THR A 107 -11.22 -8.32 -15.95
N ASN A 108 -10.08 -8.08 -16.60
CA ASN A 108 -8.79 -8.13 -15.94
C ASN A 108 -8.60 -6.94 -14.98
N CYS A 109 -8.42 -7.24 -13.70
CA CYS A 109 -8.22 -6.26 -12.65
C CYS A 109 -6.99 -5.35 -12.89
N ILE A 110 -5.98 -5.81 -13.64
CA ILE A 110 -4.83 -4.97 -14.03
C ILE A 110 -5.31 -3.81 -14.92
N VAL A 111 -6.15 -4.09 -15.92
CA VAL A 111 -6.59 -3.09 -16.90
C VAL A 111 -7.48 -2.04 -16.24
N VAL A 112 -8.45 -2.48 -15.46
CA VAL A 112 -9.34 -1.58 -14.71
C VAL A 112 -8.57 -0.79 -13.65
N GLY A 113 -7.68 -1.44 -12.90
CA GLY A 113 -6.90 -0.80 -11.83
C GLY A 113 -5.94 0.27 -12.34
N ARG A 114 -5.25 0.05 -13.47
CA ARG A 114 -4.35 1.06 -14.06
C ARG A 114 -5.11 2.20 -14.72
N ALA A 115 -6.26 1.90 -15.33
CA ALA A 115 -7.16 2.93 -15.86
C ALA A 115 -7.56 3.95 -14.78
N GLU A 116 -7.96 3.48 -13.60
CA GLU A 116 -8.35 4.35 -12.50
C GLU A 116 -7.16 5.02 -11.80
N ALA A 117 -6.10 4.27 -11.49
CA ALA A 117 -5.00 4.77 -10.67
C ALA A 117 -4.10 5.78 -11.41
N VAL A 118 -3.87 5.57 -12.72
CA VAL A 118 -2.89 6.35 -13.50
C VAL A 118 -3.51 7.01 -14.72
N ALA A 119 -4.21 6.27 -15.58
CA ALA A 119 -4.66 6.80 -16.87
C ALA A 119 -5.65 7.97 -16.73
N SER A 120 -6.52 7.91 -15.73
CA SER A 120 -7.50 8.98 -15.44
C SER A 120 -6.87 10.31 -14.99
N LYS A 121 -5.61 10.30 -14.54
CA LYS A 121 -4.94 11.47 -13.93
C LYS A 121 -3.71 11.94 -14.69
N SER A 122 -3.20 11.16 -15.63
CA SER A 122 -1.89 11.38 -16.28
C SER A 122 -2.03 11.82 -17.73
N SER A 123 -0.96 12.33 -18.35
CA SER A 123 -0.95 12.66 -19.78
C SER A 123 -0.92 11.41 -20.67
N ILE A 124 -1.38 11.51 -21.93
CA ILE A 124 -1.45 10.39 -22.87
C ILE A 124 -0.11 9.63 -22.99
N PRO A 125 1.04 10.28 -23.24
CA PRO A 125 2.31 9.56 -23.38
C PRO A 125 2.75 8.88 -22.07
N LEU A 126 2.46 9.48 -20.92
CA LEU A 126 2.78 8.89 -19.62
C LEU A 126 1.90 7.67 -19.34
N SER A 127 0.61 7.76 -19.65
CA SER A 127 -0.37 6.67 -19.50
C SER A 127 -0.06 5.49 -20.45
N ALA A 128 0.37 5.79 -21.67
CA ALA A 128 0.80 4.78 -22.64
C ALA A 128 2.06 4.04 -22.15
N LEU A 129 3.08 4.79 -21.71
CA LEU A 129 4.30 4.23 -21.14
C LEU A 129 4.00 3.37 -19.91
N ASP A 130 3.07 3.80 -19.06
CA ASP A 130 2.62 3.03 -17.90
C ASP A 130 1.97 1.70 -18.29
N GLY A 131 1.03 1.76 -19.25
CA GLY A 131 0.35 0.58 -19.78
C GLY A 131 1.33 -0.43 -20.37
N PHE A 132 2.30 0.06 -21.15
CA PHE A 132 3.37 -0.75 -21.72
C PHE A 132 4.27 -1.37 -20.64
N ALA A 133 4.75 -0.58 -19.68
CA ALA A 133 5.67 -1.05 -18.64
C ALA A 133 5.02 -2.08 -17.71
N ILE A 134 3.77 -1.86 -17.30
CA ILE A 134 3.01 -2.79 -16.47
C ILE A 134 2.66 -4.06 -17.24
N GLY A 135 2.24 -3.92 -18.50
CA GLY A 135 1.97 -5.07 -19.38
C GLY A 135 3.20 -5.95 -19.58
N MET A 136 4.35 -5.34 -19.89
CA MET A 136 5.62 -6.05 -20.02
C MET A 136 6.02 -6.76 -18.71
N GLY A 137 5.87 -6.10 -17.56
CA GLY A 137 6.12 -6.72 -16.26
C GLY A 137 5.21 -7.93 -15.97
N ALA A 138 3.93 -7.82 -16.31
CA ALA A 138 2.98 -8.93 -16.20
C ALA A 138 3.33 -10.08 -17.15
N THR A 139 3.67 -9.76 -18.40
CA THR A 139 4.09 -10.74 -19.42
C THR A 139 5.33 -11.52 -18.97
N CYS A 140 6.37 -10.82 -18.50
CA CYS A 140 7.57 -11.48 -17.98
C CYS A 140 7.24 -12.45 -16.83
N THR A 141 6.33 -12.06 -15.93
CA THR A 141 5.91 -12.91 -14.81
C THR A 141 5.15 -14.13 -15.30
N MET A 142 4.19 -13.94 -16.22
CA MET A 142 3.40 -15.03 -16.80
C MET A 142 4.30 -16.02 -17.54
N VAL A 143 5.22 -15.54 -18.38
CA VAL A 143 6.16 -16.38 -19.13
C VAL A 143 7.08 -17.15 -18.19
N THR A 144 7.59 -16.50 -17.13
CA THR A 144 8.43 -17.18 -16.12
C THR A 144 7.66 -18.30 -15.43
N LEU A 145 6.43 -18.01 -14.98
CA LEU A 145 5.57 -19.01 -14.34
C LEU A 145 5.20 -20.14 -15.31
N GLY A 146 4.83 -19.82 -16.54
CA GLY A 146 4.51 -20.79 -17.59
C GLY A 146 5.69 -21.68 -17.93
N SER A 147 6.90 -21.11 -18.02
CA SER A 147 8.14 -21.86 -18.26
C SER A 147 8.43 -22.85 -17.13
N ILE A 148 8.29 -22.42 -15.87
CA ILE A 148 8.49 -23.29 -14.70
C ILE A 148 7.46 -24.41 -14.70
N ARG A 149 6.18 -24.10 -14.95
CA ARG A 149 5.08 -25.07 -14.95
C ARG A 149 5.21 -26.08 -16.09
N GLU A 150 5.59 -25.63 -17.28
CA GLU A 150 5.78 -26.47 -18.44
C GLU A 150 6.97 -27.43 -18.25
N LEU A 151 8.09 -26.90 -17.72
CA LEU A 151 9.28 -27.70 -17.44
C LEU A 151 9.03 -28.78 -16.39
N ILE A 152 8.32 -28.45 -15.31
CA ILE A 152 7.99 -29.42 -14.24
C ILE A 152 6.89 -30.39 -14.67
N GLY A 153 5.92 -29.93 -15.46
CA GLY A 153 4.76 -30.73 -15.87
C GLY A 153 5.08 -31.73 -16.99
N ASN A 154 5.77 -31.28 -18.03
CA ASN A 154 6.03 -32.04 -19.26
C ASN A 154 7.50 -32.29 -19.57
N GLY A 155 8.43 -31.63 -18.88
CA GLY A 155 9.85 -31.68 -19.24
C GLY A 155 10.20 -30.95 -20.54
N THR A 156 9.26 -30.17 -21.09
CA THR A 156 9.43 -29.39 -22.31
C THR A 156 9.43 -27.90 -22.02
N LEU A 157 10.02 -27.12 -22.93
CA LEU A 157 9.92 -25.67 -22.94
C LEU A 157 9.47 -25.20 -24.32
N PHE A 158 8.57 -24.21 -24.35
CA PHE A 158 8.03 -23.60 -25.58
C PHE A 158 7.27 -24.58 -26.49
N ASN A 159 6.57 -25.54 -25.90
CA ASN A 159 5.71 -26.44 -26.65
C ASN A 159 4.59 -25.65 -27.36
N GLY A 160 4.45 -25.86 -28.67
CA GLY A 160 3.52 -25.12 -29.54
C GLY A 160 4.03 -23.77 -30.06
N ALA A 161 5.31 -23.43 -29.91
CA ALA A 161 5.86 -22.16 -30.40
C ALA A 161 5.78 -22.00 -31.93
N ASP A 162 5.66 -23.10 -32.66
CA ASP A 162 5.45 -23.14 -34.10
C ASP A 162 4.09 -22.60 -34.54
N GLN A 163 3.08 -22.64 -33.67
CA GLN A 163 1.78 -22.01 -33.91
C GLN A 163 1.84 -20.48 -33.82
N LEU A 164 2.80 -19.93 -33.07
CA LEU A 164 2.95 -18.50 -32.83
C LEU A 164 3.90 -17.84 -33.84
N LEU A 165 5.11 -18.38 -33.94
CA LEU A 165 6.22 -17.75 -34.66
C LEU A 165 6.37 -18.33 -36.07
N GLY A 166 5.66 -19.42 -36.38
CA GLY A 166 5.71 -20.12 -37.66
C GLY A 166 6.69 -21.31 -37.66
N PRO A 167 6.93 -21.94 -38.82
CA PRO A 167 7.60 -23.23 -38.92
C PRO A 167 9.03 -23.25 -38.32
N TRP A 168 9.73 -22.11 -38.33
CA TRP A 168 11.09 -21.98 -37.79
C TRP A 168 11.14 -22.16 -36.26
N ALA A 169 10.03 -21.90 -35.56
CA ALA A 169 9.97 -22.01 -34.11
C ALA A 169 9.78 -23.44 -33.59
N LYS A 170 9.68 -24.43 -34.48
CA LYS A 170 9.88 -25.84 -34.08
C LYS A 170 11.27 -26.06 -33.48
N ALA A 171 12.26 -25.25 -33.85
CA ALA A 171 13.61 -25.31 -33.29
C ALA A 171 13.73 -24.72 -31.87
N LEU A 172 12.73 -23.97 -31.40
CA LEU A 172 12.69 -23.42 -30.03
C LEU A 172 12.18 -24.42 -28.99
N ARG A 173 11.63 -25.57 -29.42
CA ARG A 173 11.22 -26.65 -28.53
C ARG A 173 12.46 -27.30 -27.93
N ILE A 174 12.63 -27.16 -26.62
CA ILE A 174 13.69 -27.82 -25.87
C ILE A 174 13.04 -28.91 -25.03
N GLU A 175 13.37 -30.17 -25.29
CA GLU A 175 13.05 -31.29 -24.40
C GLU A 175 14.21 -31.45 -23.42
N VAL A 176 13.96 -31.17 -22.14
CA VAL A 176 14.99 -31.17 -21.09
C VAL A 176 15.01 -32.50 -20.34
N VAL A 177 13.84 -33.12 -20.12
CA VAL A 177 13.69 -34.38 -19.37
C VAL A 177 12.51 -35.19 -19.91
N HIS A 178 12.69 -36.50 -20.16
CA HIS A 178 11.58 -37.43 -20.42
C HIS A 178 10.93 -37.84 -19.09
N PHE A 179 9.69 -37.41 -18.85
CA PHE A 179 8.88 -37.92 -17.73
C PHE A 179 7.89 -38.97 -18.25
N ASP A 180 7.94 -40.18 -17.71
CA ASP A 180 6.99 -41.28 -18.03
C ASP A 180 5.55 -40.99 -17.57
N SER A 181 5.34 -39.97 -16.75
CA SER A 181 4.01 -39.50 -16.34
C SER A 181 4.02 -37.98 -16.12
N PRO A 182 3.15 -37.21 -16.80
CA PRO A 182 3.10 -35.77 -16.62
C PRO A 182 2.66 -35.45 -15.20
N MET A 183 3.36 -34.52 -14.54
CA MET A 183 3.04 -34.12 -13.18
C MET A 183 1.79 -33.22 -13.20
N LEU A 184 0.59 -33.84 -13.18
CA LEU A 184 -0.71 -33.17 -13.30
C LEU A 184 -0.86 -31.95 -12.38
N LEU A 185 -0.26 -32.02 -11.19
CA LEU A 185 -0.28 -30.94 -10.21
C LEU A 185 0.34 -29.63 -10.76
N ALA A 186 1.41 -29.71 -11.57
CA ALA A 186 2.06 -28.53 -12.15
C ALA A 186 1.24 -27.89 -13.29
N MET A 187 0.47 -28.71 -14.02
CA MET A 187 -0.38 -28.23 -15.11
C MET A 187 -1.71 -27.66 -14.67
N LEU A 188 -2.28 -28.16 -13.59
CA LEU A 188 -3.56 -27.69 -13.07
C LEU A 188 -3.41 -26.34 -12.34
N PRO A 189 -4.52 -25.60 -12.10
CA PRO A 189 -4.51 -24.33 -11.36
C PRO A 189 -3.76 -24.36 -10.01
N PRO A 190 -3.80 -25.45 -9.19
CA PRO A 190 -3.00 -25.54 -7.96
C PRO A 190 -1.49 -25.36 -8.18
N GLY A 191 -0.94 -25.88 -9.28
CA GLY A 191 0.48 -25.70 -9.65
C GLY A 191 0.83 -24.25 -9.93
N ALA A 192 -0.11 -23.48 -10.49
CA ALA A 192 0.05 -22.04 -10.70
C ALA A 192 0.14 -21.27 -9.38
N PHE A 193 -0.68 -21.63 -8.38
CA PHE A 193 -0.62 -21.03 -7.04
C PHE A 193 0.70 -21.33 -6.34
N ILE A 194 1.15 -22.58 -6.39
CA ILE A 194 2.41 -23.01 -5.77
C ILE A 194 3.60 -22.30 -6.46
N GLY A 195 3.63 -22.29 -7.80
CA GLY A 195 4.66 -21.61 -8.57
C GLY A 195 4.69 -20.10 -8.32
N LEU A 196 3.52 -19.44 -8.27
CA LEU A 196 3.43 -18.03 -7.92
C LEU A 196 3.93 -17.77 -6.49
N GLY A 197 3.57 -18.62 -5.52
CA GLY A 197 4.06 -18.54 -4.14
C GLY A 197 5.59 -18.63 -4.06
N MET A 198 6.21 -19.54 -4.80
CA MET A 198 7.68 -19.64 -4.87
C MET A 198 8.32 -18.40 -5.51
N LEU A 199 7.73 -17.86 -6.58
CA LEU A 199 8.22 -16.63 -7.21
C LEU A 199 8.13 -15.43 -6.25
N LEU A 200 7.05 -15.32 -5.47
CA LEU A 200 6.90 -14.30 -4.44
C LEU A 200 7.94 -14.45 -3.33
N ALA A 201 8.16 -15.67 -2.83
CA ALA A 201 9.18 -15.95 -1.83
C ALA A 201 10.59 -15.63 -2.34
N GLY A 202 10.92 -16.04 -3.57
CA GLY A 202 12.19 -15.75 -4.21
C GLY A 202 12.42 -14.24 -4.38
N LYS A 203 11.39 -13.51 -4.83
CA LYS A 203 11.43 -12.05 -4.91
C LYS A 203 11.68 -11.42 -3.54
N TYR A 204 10.97 -11.86 -2.51
CA TYR A 204 11.13 -11.34 -1.14
C TYR A 204 12.57 -11.48 -0.64
N LEU A 205 13.20 -12.64 -0.88
CA LEU A 205 14.60 -12.89 -0.53
C LEU A 205 15.57 -11.99 -1.31
N ILE A 206 15.34 -11.81 -2.62
CA ILE A 206 16.17 -10.92 -3.45
C ILE A 206 16.03 -9.47 -3.00
N ASP A 207 14.82 -9.01 -2.71
CA ASP A 207 14.57 -7.65 -2.24
C ASP A 207 15.22 -7.42 -0.87
N GLN A 208 15.10 -8.36 0.07
CA GLN A 208 15.84 -8.31 1.35
C GLN A 208 17.36 -8.25 1.13
N LYS A 209 17.91 -9.09 0.23
CA LYS A 209 19.35 -9.13 -0.04
C LYS A 209 19.84 -7.86 -0.72
N ASN A 210 19.06 -7.29 -1.63
CA ASN A 210 19.35 -6.00 -2.27
C ASN A 210 19.24 -4.84 -1.29
N GLU A 211 18.31 -4.88 -0.34
CA GLU A 211 18.21 -3.92 0.75
C GLU A 211 19.38 -4.05 1.73
N ALA A 212 19.79 -5.27 2.08
CA ALA A 212 20.97 -5.54 2.88
C ALA A 212 22.24 -5.05 2.16
N ALA A 213 22.39 -5.35 0.87
CA ALA A 213 23.51 -4.90 0.03
C ALA A 213 23.56 -3.36 -0.05
N ARG A 214 22.42 -2.69 -0.24
CA ARG A 214 22.29 -1.22 -0.21
C ARG A 214 22.57 -0.63 1.17
N ARG A 215 22.22 -1.33 2.26
CA ARG A 215 22.59 -0.94 3.64
C ARG A 215 24.10 -1.06 3.85
N THR A 216 24.76 -2.09 3.32
CA THR A 216 26.24 -2.19 3.34
C THR A 216 26.93 -1.15 2.47
N SER A 217 26.40 -0.81 1.28
CA SER A 217 26.99 0.22 0.42
C SER A 217 26.77 1.64 0.96
N ALA A 218 25.59 1.91 1.54
CA ALA A 218 25.32 3.16 2.27
C ALA A 218 26.15 3.26 3.56
N GLY A 219 26.36 2.14 4.27
CA GLY A 219 27.26 2.06 5.42
C GLY A 219 28.74 2.27 5.04
N ARG A 220 29.15 1.79 3.86
CA ARG A 220 30.52 1.99 3.35
C ARG A 220 30.77 3.40 2.84
N PHE A 221 29.75 4.08 2.29
CA PHE A 221 29.84 5.51 1.94
C PHE A 221 29.94 6.39 3.19
N CYS A 222 29.26 6.01 4.28
CA CYS A 222 29.37 6.69 5.57
C CYS A 222 30.77 6.49 6.21
N CYS A 223 31.38 5.32 6.08
CA CYS A 223 32.72 5.07 6.65
C CYS A 223 33.90 5.56 5.78
N ARG A 224 33.76 5.68 4.44
CA ARG A 224 34.87 6.14 3.58
C ARG A 224 34.99 7.67 3.48
N ALA A 225 33.93 8.40 3.83
CA ALA A 225 34.00 9.84 4.10
C ALA A 225 34.51 10.16 5.52
N ALA A 226 34.66 9.16 6.40
CA ALA A 226 35.16 9.32 7.78
C ALA A 226 36.70 9.46 7.85
N GLY A 227 37.28 10.16 6.87
CA GLY A 227 38.67 10.63 6.88
C GLY A 227 38.80 12.11 7.25
N ARG A 228 37.69 12.84 7.47
CA ARG A 228 37.61 14.18 8.06
C ARG A 228 36.12 14.53 8.29
N ASN A 229 35.77 14.97 9.49
CA ASN A 229 34.46 15.38 10.03
C ASN A 229 33.47 14.30 10.54
N ARG A 230 33.22 14.38 11.85
CA ARG A 230 32.31 13.59 12.71
C ARG A 230 30.85 14.09 12.68
N GLU A 231 30.29 14.47 11.53
CA GLU A 231 29.02 15.23 11.49
C GLU A 231 27.78 14.48 10.98
N CYS A 232 27.81 13.16 10.76
CA CYS A 232 26.69 12.47 10.09
C CYS A 232 25.64 11.82 11.02
N CYS A 233 25.65 12.12 12.31
CA CYS A 233 24.62 11.68 13.24
C CYS A 233 24.20 12.86 14.11
N VAL A 234 22.89 13.18 14.14
CA VAL A 234 22.34 14.04 15.19
C VAL A 234 22.86 13.50 16.52
N ASN A 235 23.70 14.30 17.18
CA ASN A 235 24.37 13.95 18.42
C ASN A 235 23.30 13.58 19.46
N LYS A 236 23.56 12.61 20.34
CA LYS A 236 22.61 12.23 21.41
C LYS A 236 22.18 13.47 22.20
N ASP A 237 23.11 14.40 22.39
CA ASP A 237 22.90 15.70 23.03
C ASP A 237 21.89 16.58 22.27
N LYS A 238 21.98 16.65 20.93
CA LYS A 238 21.01 17.39 20.11
C LYS A 238 19.60 16.82 20.26
N ARG A 239 19.44 15.50 20.26
CA ARG A 239 18.12 14.87 20.47
C ARG A 239 17.55 15.20 21.85
N LEU A 240 18.39 15.15 22.87
CA LEU A 240 17.99 15.50 24.23
C LEU A 240 17.58 16.98 24.33
N GLN A 241 18.31 17.89 23.68
CA GLN A 241 17.95 19.31 23.63
C GLN A 241 16.63 19.54 22.90
N ILE A 242 16.38 18.86 21.77
CA ILE A 242 15.09 18.91 21.07
C ILE A 242 13.94 18.50 22.01
N LEU A 243 14.08 17.35 22.67
CA LEU A 243 13.07 16.85 23.60
C LEU A 243 12.87 17.79 24.80
N THR A 244 13.96 18.35 25.32
CA THR A 244 13.93 19.31 26.43
C THR A 244 13.15 20.57 26.03
N ARG A 245 13.43 21.16 24.87
CA ARG A 245 12.69 22.35 24.39
C ARG A 245 11.21 22.07 24.15
N LEU A 246 10.88 20.88 23.63
CA LEU A 246 9.50 20.48 23.42
C LEU A 246 8.75 20.31 24.76
N ARG A 247 9.41 19.69 25.75
CA ARG A 247 8.89 19.56 27.12
C ARG A 247 8.70 20.92 27.78
N ASP A 248 9.70 21.80 27.72
CA ASP A 248 9.64 23.09 28.41
C ASP A 248 8.56 23.99 27.79
N ALA A 249 8.32 23.88 26.48
CA ALA A 249 7.24 24.60 25.78
C ALA A 249 5.84 24.02 26.04
N ASN A 250 5.74 22.71 26.26
CA ASN A 250 4.47 22.03 26.59
C ASN A 250 4.74 20.86 27.53
N PRO A 251 4.74 21.06 28.87
CA PRO A 251 5.14 20.03 29.83
C PRO A 251 4.26 18.78 29.84
N HIS A 252 2.98 18.92 29.48
CA HIS A 252 2.01 17.83 29.49
C HIS A 252 1.25 17.78 28.16
N PRO A 253 1.91 17.32 27.07
CA PRO A 253 1.27 17.27 25.76
C PRO A 253 0.22 16.16 25.75
N THR A 254 -0.97 16.48 25.27
CA THR A 254 -2.07 15.50 25.19
C THR A 254 -2.73 15.55 23.81
N THR A 255 -3.62 14.60 23.56
CA THR A 255 -4.45 14.55 22.36
C THR A 255 -5.39 15.76 22.29
N GLU A 256 -5.75 16.16 21.08
CA GLU A 256 -6.73 17.23 20.85
C GLU A 256 -8.18 16.70 20.85
N LEU A 257 -8.36 15.39 21.03
CA LEU A 257 -9.66 14.76 21.20
C LEU A 257 -10.12 14.89 22.66
N ASN A 258 -11.37 15.32 22.86
CA ASN A 258 -11.94 15.46 24.19
C ASN A 258 -12.42 14.10 24.71
N PHE A 259 -11.96 13.71 25.89
CA PHE A 259 -12.36 12.48 26.57
C PHE A 259 -12.22 12.63 28.09
N SER A 260 -12.99 11.83 28.83
CA SER A 260 -12.94 11.71 30.29
C SER A 260 -12.69 10.27 30.77
N SER A 261 -12.71 9.29 29.85
CA SER A 261 -12.45 7.88 30.14
C SER A 261 -11.73 7.17 28.98
N PRO A 262 -11.05 6.03 29.22
CA PRO A 262 -10.45 5.22 28.16
C PRO A 262 -11.47 4.79 27.09
N PHE A 263 -12.72 4.55 27.47
CA PHE A 263 -13.79 4.22 26.54
C PHE A 263 -14.13 5.40 25.62
N GLU A 264 -14.30 6.60 26.18
CA GLU A 264 -14.52 7.80 25.37
C GLU A 264 -13.36 8.02 24.40
N LEU A 265 -12.11 7.87 24.86
CA LEU A 265 -10.94 8.00 23.99
C LEU A 265 -10.95 6.96 22.86
N LEU A 266 -11.22 5.70 23.15
CA LEU A 266 -11.30 4.64 22.14
C LEU A 266 -12.33 4.98 21.05
N ILE A 267 -13.53 5.42 21.43
CA ILE A 267 -14.57 5.82 20.49
C ILE A 267 -14.15 7.08 19.71
N ALA A 268 -13.57 8.09 20.36
CA ALA A 268 -13.10 9.30 19.71
C ALA A 268 -12.02 9.01 18.64
N VAL A 269 -11.04 8.15 18.96
CA VAL A 269 -9.99 7.78 18.01
C VAL A 269 -10.57 6.95 16.85
N LEU A 270 -11.51 6.04 17.11
CA LEU A 270 -12.23 5.32 16.04
C LEU A 270 -12.94 6.29 15.09
N LEU A 271 -13.63 7.30 15.63
CA LEU A 271 -14.35 8.31 14.85
C LEU A 271 -13.40 9.24 14.08
N SER A 272 -12.17 9.44 14.56
CA SER A 272 -11.16 10.31 13.92
C SER A 272 -10.64 9.78 12.57
N ALA A 273 -10.86 8.51 12.25
CA ALA A 273 -10.42 7.94 10.98
C ALA A 273 -11.02 8.71 9.79
N GLN A 274 -10.18 9.38 9.00
CA GLN A 274 -10.60 10.25 7.89
C GLN A 274 -11.55 11.40 8.31
N ALA A 275 -11.44 11.87 9.54
CA ALA A 275 -12.17 13.02 10.06
C ALA A 275 -11.18 14.01 10.72
N THR A 276 -11.67 15.20 11.06
CA THR A 276 -10.87 16.18 11.82
C THR A 276 -11.21 16.07 13.30
N ASP A 277 -10.23 16.29 14.17
CA ASP A 277 -10.44 16.23 15.63
C ASP A 277 -11.55 17.21 16.07
N VAL A 278 -11.64 18.38 15.41
CA VAL A 278 -12.73 19.36 15.61
C VAL A 278 -14.10 18.76 15.29
N SER A 279 -14.24 18.04 14.16
CA SER A 279 -15.52 17.40 13.80
C SER A 279 -15.90 16.29 14.77
N VAL A 280 -14.91 15.52 15.26
CA VAL A 280 -15.14 14.48 16.26
C VAL A 280 -15.60 15.11 17.58
N ASN A 281 -14.88 16.11 18.09
CA ASN A 281 -15.21 16.80 19.34
C ASN A 281 -16.62 17.41 19.33
N LYS A 282 -17.06 17.96 18.19
CA LYS A 282 -18.42 18.48 18.04
C LYS A 282 -19.49 17.39 18.13
N ALA A 283 -19.22 16.21 17.58
CA ALA A 283 -20.15 15.08 17.65
C ALA A 283 -20.15 14.44 19.04
N THR A 284 -18.96 14.21 19.61
CA THR A 284 -18.81 13.58 20.93
C THR A 284 -19.33 14.45 22.06
N ALA A 285 -19.23 15.78 21.96
CA ALA A 285 -19.84 16.70 22.90
C ALA A 285 -21.38 16.55 23.00
N ARG A 286 -22.04 16.03 21.95
CA ARG A 286 -23.47 15.72 21.98
C ARG A 286 -23.76 14.27 22.33
N LEU A 287 -22.88 13.35 21.92
CA LEU A 287 -23.04 11.91 22.12
C LEU A 287 -22.73 11.47 23.56
N TYR A 288 -21.60 11.90 24.14
CA TYR A 288 -21.17 11.41 25.46
C TYR A 288 -22.09 11.80 26.62
N PRO A 289 -22.75 12.96 26.64
CA PRO A 289 -23.76 13.26 27.66
C PRO A 289 -24.94 12.28 27.69
N VAL A 290 -25.27 11.64 26.56
CA VAL A 290 -26.37 10.66 26.47
C VAL A 290 -25.88 9.22 26.55
N ALA A 291 -24.68 8.92 26.04
CA ALA A 291 -24.10 7.59 26.01
C ALA A 291 -22.56 7.65 26.03
N ASN A 292 -21.97 7.43 27.20
CA ASN A 292 -20.52 7.36 27.38
C ASN A 292 -20.02 6.06 28.05
N THR A 293 -20.83 5.02 28.08
CA THR A 293 -20.44 3.68 28.51
C THR A 293 -20.80 2.66 27.43
N PRO A 294 -20.14 1.49 27.36
CA PRO A 294 -20.50 0.45 26.40
C PRO A 294 -21.98 0.04 26.48
N ALA A 295 -22.53 -0.08 27.71
CA ALA A 295 -23.92 -0.43 27.93
C ALA A 295 -24.89 0.65 27.41
N ALA A 296 -24.65 1.92 27.73
CA ALA A 296 -25.48 3.03 27.25
C ALA A 296 -25.40 3.18 25.72
N MET A 297 -24.21 2.99 25.15
CA MET A 297 -23.99 3.06 23.70
C MET A 297 -24.72 1.91 22.96
N LEU A 298 -24.71 0.70 23.52
CA LEU A 298 -25.51 -0.41 22.99
C LEU A 298 -27.01 -0.16 23.08
N ALA A 299 -27.49 0.38 24.20
CA ALA A 299 -28.89 0.70 24.40
C ALA A 299 -29.38 1.78 23.41
N LEU A 300 -28.52 2.74 23.06
CA LEU A 300 -28.79 3.74 22.04
C LEU A 300 -28.94 3.12 20.63
N GLY A 301 -28.26 2.00 20.39
CA GLY A 301 -28.32 1.25 19.14
C GLY A 301 -27.64 1.94 17.95
N VAL A 302 -27.54 1.23 16.83
CA VAL A 302 -26.82 1.71 15.63
C VAL A 302 -27.44 3.00 15.10
N GLU A 303 -28.77 3.05 14.95
CA GLU A 303 -29.47 4.21 14.40
C GLU A 303 -29.38 5.44 15.32
N GLY A 304 -29.47 5.24 16.64
CA GLY A 304 -29.29 6.32 17.61
C GLY A 304 -27.87 6.89 17.53
N VAL A 305 -26.83 6.04 17.48
CA VAL A 305 -25.44 6.50 17.30
C VAL A 305 -25.28 7.28 16.01
N LYS A 306 -25.81 6.79 14.88
CA LYS A 306 -25.74 7.47 13.58
C LYS A 306 -26.27 8.90 13.65
N GLU A 307 -27.34 9.16 14.40
CA GLU A 307 -27.93 10.50 14.52
C GLU A 307 -26.93 11.52 15.10
N TYR A 308 -26.15 11.12 16.09
CA TYR A 308 -25.15 11.99 16.74
C TYR A 308 -23.89 12.17 15.90
N ILE A 309 -23.48 11.13 15.15
CA ILE A 309 -22.22 11.14 14.37
C ILE A 309 -22.42 11.38 12.87
N LYS A 310 -23.63 11.67 12.38
CA LYS A 310 -23.92 11.88 10.94
C LYS A 310 -23.09 12.97 10.26
N THR A 311 -22.52 13.89 11.03
CA THR A 311 -21.62 14.95 10.54
C THR A 311 -20.21 14.44 10.25
N ILE A 312 -19.87 13.23 10.69
CA ILE A 312 -18.57 12.59 10.48
C ILE A 312 -18.61 11.74 9.21
N GLY A 313 -17.56 11.81 8.39
CA GLY A 313 -17.42 10.93 7.22
C GLY A 313 -17.41 9.45 7.62
N LEU A 314 -18.03 8.60 6.78
CA LEU A 314 -18.18 7.16 7.01
C LEU A 314 -18.99 6.80 8.28
N PHE A 315 -19.91 7.66 8.71
CA PHE A 315 -20.68 7.46 9.93
C PHE A 315 -21.46 6.13 9.99
N ASN A 316 -21.92 5.59 8.85
CA ASN A 316 -22.65 4.33 8.81
C ASN A 316 -21.81 3.15 9.33
N SER A 317 -20.64 2.93 8.71
CA SER A 317 -19.74 1.85 9.12
C SER A 317 -19.11 2.13 10.49
N LYS A 318 -18.85 3.39 10.83
CA LYS A 318 -18.39 3.78 12.17
C LYS A 318 -19.40 3.44 13.25
N ALA A 319 -20.69 3.75 13.06
CA ALA A 319 -21.74 3.44 14.03
C ALA A 319 -21.86 1.92 14.25
N GLU A 320 -21.80 1.12 13.19
CA GLU A 320 -21.79 -0.34 13.30
C GLU A 320 -20.56 -0.83 14.09
N ASN A 321 -19.38 -0.28 13.82
CA ASN A 321 -18.16 -0.63 14.56
C ASN A 321 -18.26 -0.24 16.03
N VAL A 322 -18.76 0.96 16.35
CA VAL A 322 -18.98 1.40 17.74
C VAL A 322 -19.84 0.39 18.49
N ILE A 323 -20.98 0.00 17.93
CA ILE A 323 -21.90 -0.98 18.56
C ILE A 323 -21.25 -2.35 18.70
N LYS A 324 -20.54 -2.84 17.67
CA LYS A 324 -19.82 -4.12 17.75
C LYS A 324 -18.73 -4.09 18.83
N ILE A 325 -17.97 -3.00 18.92
CA ILE A 325 -16.97 -2.81 19.98
C ILE A 325 -17.64 -2.87 21.35
N CYS A 326 -18.72 -2.12 21.55
CA CYS A 326 -19.40 -2.11 22.85
C CYS A 326 -19.90 -3.50 23.26
N ARG A 327 -20.38 -4.29 22.30
CA ARG A 327 -20.75 -5.70 22.52
C ARG A 327 -19.56 -6.55 22.95
N ILE A 328 -18.44 -6.49 22.21
CA ILE A 328 -17.22 -7.24 22.54
C ILE A 328 -16.69 -6.82 23.91
N LEU A 329 -16.68 -5.53 24.24
CA LEU A 329 -16.23 -5.05 25.54
C LEU A 329 -17.07 -5.63 26.67
N LEU A 330 -18.40 -5.66 26.55
CA LEU A 330 -19.27 -6.25 27.58
C LEU A 330 -19.13 -7.77 27.68
N GLU A 331 -19.09 -8.48 26.54
CA GLU A 331 -19.06 -9.94 26.50
C GLU A 331 -17.70 -10.52 26.90
N GLN A 332 -16.59 -9.90 26.47
CA GLN A 332 -15.24 -10.48 26.57
C GLN A 332 -14.31 -9.72 27.52
N HIS A 333 -14.60 -8.46 27.82
CA HIS A 333 -13.71 -7.60 28.62
C HIS A 333 -14.43 -6.95 29.82
N GLY A 334 -15.61 -7.44 30.21
CA GLY A 334 -16.34 -6.96 31.39
C GLY A 334 -16.76 -5.49 31.33
N GLY A 335 -16.89 -4.92 30.12
CA GLY A 335 -17.23 -3.52 29.89
C GLY A 335 -16.06 -2.54 29.99
N VAL A 336 -14.82 -3.01 30.14
CA VAL A 336 -13.62 -2.18 30.28
C VAL A 336 -12.77 -2.25 29.01
N VAL A 337 -12.13 -1.14 28.63
CA VAL A 337 -11.19 -1.11 27.50
C VAL A 337 -9.93 -1.89 27.90
N PRO A 338 -9.51 -2.93 27.14
CA PRO A 338 -8.38 -3.75 27.51
C PRO A 338 -7.05 -3.00 27.38
N GLU A 339 -6.18 -3.14 28.39
CA GLU A 339 -4.78 -2.68 28.37
C GLU A 339 -3.85 -3.66 27.64
N ASP A 340 -4.30 -4.20 26.51
CA ASP A 340 -3.52 -5.11 25.69
C ASP A 340 -3.66 -4.74 24.21
N ARG A 341 -2.52 -4.69 23.51
CA ARG A 341 -2.48 -4.29 22.10
C ARG A 341 -3.22 -5.28 21.21
N ALA A 342 -3.06 -6.58 21.44
CA ALA A 342 -3.68 -7.59 20.59
C ALA A 342 -5.20 -7.61 20.76
N ALA A 343 -5.68 -7.46 22.00
CA ALA A 343 -7.08 -7.30 22.32
C ALA A 343 -7.68 -6.04 21.68
N LEU A 344 -6.97 -4.91 21.72
CA LEU A 344 -7.40 -3.68 21.04
C LEU A 344 -7.43 -3.85 19.51
N GLU A 345 -6.42 -4.48 18.90
CA GLU A 345 -6.39 -4.73 17.44
C GLU A 345 -7.47 -5.71 16.97
N ALA A 346 -8.01 -6.55 17.86
CA ALA A 346 -9.15 -7.41 17.56
C ALA A 346 -10.49 -6.65 17.47
N LEU A 347 -10.54 -5.42 17.98
CA LEU A 347 -11.75 -4.59 17.96
C LEU A 347 -12.04 -4.06 16.53
N PRO A 348 -13.29 -4.12 16.06
CA PRO A 348 -13.66 -3.68 14.71
C PRO A 348 -13.29 -2.21 14.43
N GLY A 349 -12.45 -1.99 13.41
CA GLY A 349 -12.00 -0.65 13.02
C GLY A 349 -10.83 -0.10 13.84
N VAL A 350 -10.28 -0.86 14.78
CA VAL A 350 -9.09 -0.52 15.55
C VAL A 350 -7.88 -1.22 14.91
N GLY A 351 -7.06 -0.46 14.20
CA GLY A 351 -5.76 -0.96 13.71
C GLY A 351 -4.63 -0.73 14.72
N ARG A 352 -3.44 -1.24 14.40
CA ARG A 352 -2.21 -1.06 15.22
C ARG A 352 -1.96 0.38 15.67
N LYS A 353 -2.12 1.36 14.78
CA LYS A 353 -1.95 2.78 15.11
C LYS A 353 -2.95 3.22 16.20
N THR A 354 -4.22 2.89 16.00
CA THR A 354 -5.30 3.24 16.93
C THR A 354 -5.06 2.61 18.30
N ALA A 355 -4.70 1.32 18.34
CA ALA A 355 -4.36 0.62 19.57
C ALA A 355 -3.19 1.30 20.30
N ASN A 356 -2.12 1.63 19.58
CA ASN A 356 -0.96 2.32 20.16
C ASN A 356 -1.30 3.72 20.72
N VAL A 357 -2.17 4.48 20.05
CA VAL A 357 -2.65 5.78 20.56
C VAL A 357 -3.44 5.61 21.85
N VAL A 358 -4.37 4.65 21.88
CA VAL A 358 -5.17 4.37 23.11
C VAL A 358 -4.27 3.94 24.26
N LEU A 359 -3.32 3.02 24.02
CA LEU A 359 -2.38 2.57 25.05
C LEU A 359 -1.48 3.70 25.59
N ASN A 360 -1.00 4.59 24.71
CA ASN A 360 -0.18 5.71 25.11
C ASN A 360 -0.98 6.78 25.87
N THR A 361 -2.10 7.24 25.31
CA THR A 361 -2.84 8.39 25.85
C THR A 361 -3.73 8.02 27.03
N ALA A 362 -4.39 6.85 27.03
CA ALA A 362 -5.27 6.44 28.13
C ALA A 362 -4.52 5.79 29.29
N PHE A 363 -3.49 4.99 28.98
CA PHE A 363 -2.83 4.12 29.96
C PHE A 363 -1.34 4.47 30.18
N GLY A 364 -0.82 5.51 29.53
CA GLY A 364 0.55 5.98 29.75
C GLY A 364 1.65 5.04 29.24
N TRP A 365 1.33 4.11 28.32
CA TRP A 365 2.35 3.20 27.80
C TRP A 365 3.41 3.97 26.99
N PRO A 366 4.71 3.60 27.10
CA PRO A 366 5.82 4.27 26.41
C PRO A 366 5.91 3.87 24.92
N ILE A 367 4.79 3.95 24.20
CA ILE A 367 4.64 3.62 22.80
C ILE A 367 4.58 4.91 21.98
N ILE A 368 5.32 4.96 20.88
CA ILE A 368 5.36 6.12 19.98
C ILE A 368 4.71 5.74 18.66
N ALA A 369 3.40 5.96 18.53
CA ALA A 369 2.68 5.69 17.29
C ALA A 369 3.12 6.66 16.18
N VAL A 370 3.60 6.17 15.05
CA VAL A 370 4.10 7.03 13.96
C VAL A 370 2.99 7.25 12.93
N ASP A 371 2.65 8.52 12.70
CA ASP A 371 1.73 8.96 11.65
C ASP A 371 2.45 9.78 10.57
N THR A 372 1.69 10.40 9.66
CA THR A 372 2.26 11.23 8.58
C THR A 372 2.95 12.50 9.09
N HIS A 373 2.56 13.04 10.26
CA HIS A 373 3.20 14.19 10.89
C HIS A 373 4.53 13.76 11.51
N ILE A 374 4.52 12.74 12.36
CA ILE A 374 5.70 12.23 13.05
C ILE A 374 6.71 11.68 12.05
N PHE A 375 6.26 10.95 11.02
CA PHE A 375 7.12 10.46 9.95
C PHE A 375 7.84 11.61 9.23
N ARG A 376 7.12 12.68 8.90
CA ARG A 376 7.68 13.87 8.25
C ARG A 376 8.66 14.61 9.16
N VAL A 377 8.27 14.88 10.40
CA VAL A 377 9.11 15.56 11.40
C VAL A 377 10.40 14.78 11.60
N SER A 378 10.30 13.47 11.89
CA SER A 378 11.44 12.61 12.17
C SER A 378 12.45 12.55 11.03
N ASN A 379 11.97 12.61 9.78
CA ASN A 379 12.83 12.62 8.60
C ASN A 379 13.44 14.01 8.33
N ARG A 380 12.65 15.10 8.40
CA ARG A 380 13.15 16.47 8.15
C ARG A 380 14.19 16.89 9.16
N THR A 381 13.91 16.70 10.46
CA THR A 381 14.83 17.09 11.55
C THR A 381 16.02 16.15 11.71
N ARG A 382 16.05 15.02 10.98
CA ARG A 382 16.97 13.90 11.18
C ARG A 382 16.93 13.30 12.59
N PHE A 383 15.88 13.56 13.37
CA PHE A 383 15.71 13.01 14.72
C PHE A 383 15.68 11.47 14.71
N ALA A 384 14.87 10.88 13.83
CA ALA A 384 14.75 9.43 13.64
C ALA A 384 14.39 9.10 12.17
N PRO A 385 15.31 9.28 11.21
CA PRO A 385 15.01 9.16 9.78
C PRO A 385 14.77 7.70 9.40
N GLY A 386 13.80 7.43 8.52
CA GLY A 386 13.44 6.08 8.08
C GLY A 386 12.66 6.12 6.77
N LYS A 387 12.76 5.04 5.98
CA LYS A 387 12.11 4.96 4.65
C LYS A 387 10.62 4.64 4.74
N ASN A 388 10.20 4.01 5.82
CA ASN A 388 8.81 3.64 6.09
C ASN A 388 8.47 3.87 7.57
N VAL A 389 7.18 3.75 7.91
CA VAL A 389 6.64 4.02 9.25
C VAL A 389 7.32 3.14 10.31
N GLU A 390 7.49 1.86 10.02
CA GLU A 390 8.08 0.88 10.93
C GLU A 390 9.55 1.19 11.25
N GLU A 391 10.36 1.57 10.25
CA GLU A 391 11.75 1.98 10.47
C GLU A 391 11.85 3.23 11.37
N VAL A 392 10.92 4.18 11.23
CA VAL A 392 10.88 5.39 12.06
C VAL A 392 10.46 5.03 13.49
N GLU A 393 9.41 4.22 13.66
CA GLU A 393 8.92 3.76 14.96
C GLU A 393 10.02 3.03 15.75
N GLN A 394 10.67 2.05 15.12
CA GLN A 394 11.77 1.30 15.74
C GLN A 394 12.97 2.19 16.10
N LYS A 395 13.23 3.25 15.33
CA LYS A 395 14.29 4.20 15.67
C LYS A 395 13.88 5.11 16.82
N LEU A 396 12.66 5.64 16.84
CA LEU A 396 12.15 6.46 17.93
C LEU A 396 12.24 5.71 19.27
N LEU A 397 11.83 4.45 19.32
CA LEU A 397 11.94 3.61 20.52
C LEU A 397 13.39 3.41 21.00
N LYS A 398 14.37 3.46 20.09
CA LYS A 398 15.81 3.31 20.40
C LYS A 398 16.48 4.62 20.80
N VAL A 399 16.09 5.75 20.20
CA VAL A 399 16.80 7.03 20.38
C VAL A 399 16.17 7.95 21.41
N VAL A 400 14.90 7.74 21.75
CA VAL A 400 14.20 8.52 22.78
C VAL A 400 14.48 7.91 24.16
N PRO A 401 15.04 8.68 25.12
CA PRO A 401 15.24 8.20 26.49
C PRO A 401 13.91 7.87 27.18
N ALA A 402 13.93 6.94 28.12
CA ALA A 402 12.71 6.41 28.78
C ALA A 402 11.79 7.51 29.32
N ASP A 403 12.37 8.51 29.99
CA ASP A 403 11.66 9.63 30.63
C ASP A 403 10.82 10.47 29.65
N PHE A 404 11.17 10.46 28.36
CA PHE A 404 10.47 11.23 27.34
C PHE A 404 9.51 10.38 26.51
N LYS A 405 9.51 9.04 26.65
CA LYS A 405 8.81 8.15 25.70
C LYS A 405 7.31 8.34 25.67
N VAL A 406 6.69 8.56 26.83
CA VAL A 406 5.23 8.71 26.96
C VAL A 406 4.75 9.95 26.20
N ASP A 407 5.42 11.07 26.41
CA ASP A 407 5.02 12.37 25.85
C ASP A 407 5.56 12.63 24.43
N CYS A 408 6.60 11.89 24.02
CA CYS A 408 7.26 12.08 22.72
C CYS A 408 6.29 11.99 21.54
N HIS A 409 5.31 11.09 21.61
CA HIS A 409 4.27 10.99 20.60
C HIS A 409 3.53 12.33 20.41
N HIS A 410 2.98 12.88 21.50
CA HIS A 410 2.18 14.10 21.47
C HIS A 410 3.01 15.35 21.11
N TRP A 411 4.26 15.44 21.57
CA TRP A 411 5.14 16.54 21.14
C TRP A 411 5.39 16.52 19.63
N LEU A 412 5.73 15.36 19.06
CA LEU A 412 6.08 15.25 17.65
C LEU A 412 4.87 15.45 16.72
N ILE A 413 3.69 14.96 17.11
CA ILE A 413 2.47 15.16 16.32
C ILE A 413 2.03 16.64 16.33
N LEU A 414 2.01 17.30 17.49
CA LEU A 414 1.65 18.71 17.61
C LEU A 414 2.63 19.60 16.86
N HIS A 415 3.93 19.32 17.01
CA HIS A 415 4.98 20.04 16.27
C HIS A 415 4.83 19.85 14.75
N GLY A 416 4.55 18.63 14.30
CA GLY A 416 4.31 18.34 12.89
C GLY A 416 3.01 18.95 12.35
N ARG A 417 2.00 19.11 13.20
CA ARG A 417 0.69 19.68 12.83
C ARG A 417 0.73 21.21 12.72
N TYR A 418 1.39 21.89 13.65
CA TYR A 418 1.31 23.36 13.78
C TYR A 418 2.55 24.12 13.30
N THR A 419 3.73 23.49 13.34
CA THR A 419 5.00 24.15 13.00
C THR A 419 5.62 23.54 11.74
N CYS A 420 5.94 22.25 11.77
CA CYS A 420 6.57 21.52 10.67
C CYS A 420 5.51 20.97 9.69
N VAL A 421 4.67 21.86 9.18
CA VAL A 421 3.59 21.56 8.22
C VAL A 421 4.12 21.01 6.89
N ALA A 422 3.30 20.27 6.16
CA ALA A 422 3.71 19.61 4.92
C ALA A 422 4.14 20.60 3.83
N ARG A 423 3.34 21.65 3.61
CA ARG A 423 3.58 22.72 2.65
C ARG A 423 4.05 23.96 3.40
N LYS A 424 5.25 24.47 3.07
CA LYS A 424 5.91 25.64 3.68
C LYS A 424 5.98 25.57 5.23
N PRO A 425 6.92 24.78 5.80
CA PRO A 425 7.08 24.71 7.25
C PRO A 425 7.39 26.09 7.85
N ARG A 426 6.92 26.36 9.06
CA ARG A 426 7.16 27.64 9.75
C ARG A 426 8.51 27.60 10.45
N CYS A 427 9.62 27.60 9.70
CA CYS A 427 10.94 27.47 10.30
C CYS A 427 11.33 28.73 11.07
N GLY A 428 10.92 29.93 10.62
CA GLY A 428 11.24 31.18 11.30
C GLY A 428 10.68 31.31 12.73
N SER A 429 9.62 30.54 13.06
CA SER A 429 9.04 30.48 14.41
C SER A 429 9.19 29.10 15.08
N CYS A 430 10.11 28.26 14.58
CA CYS A 430 10.29 26.90 15.08
C CYS A 430 11.23 26.87 16.30
N LEU A 431 10.75 26.27 17.41
CA LEU A 431 11.49 26.11 18.67
C LEU A 431 12.81 25.32 18.55
N ILE A 432 12.94 24.53 17.50
CA ILE A 432 14.08 23.62 17.26
C ILE A 432 14.78 23.90 15.93
N GLU A 433 14.60 25.11 15.37
CA GLU A 433 15.12 25.51 14.06
C GLU A 433 16.64 25.30 13.96
N ASP A 434 17.39 25.79 14.94
CA ASP A 434 18.85 25.73 15.04
C ASP A 434 19.37 24.29 15.21
N LEU A 435 18.56 23.42 15.82
CA LEU A 435 18.86 22.00 15.99
C LEU A 435 18.41 21.14 14.79
N CYS A 436 17.58 21.68 13.91
CA CYS A 436 16.98 20.97 12.79
C CYS A 436 17.94 20.89 11.59
N GLU A 437 18.21 19.68 11.12
CA GLU A 437 19.10 19.40 9.97
C GLU A 437 18.37 19.40 8.61
N PHE A 438 17.21 20.07 8.52
CA PHE A 438 16.49 20.23 7.27
C PHE A 438 17.15 21.32 6.41
N THR A 439 17.41 21.02 5.14
CA THR A 439 18.16 21.92 4.23
C THR A 439 17.29 22.98 3.56
N GLU A 440 16.01 22.70 3.36
CA GLU A 440 15.06 23.58 2.64
C GLU A 440 14.18 24.36 3.62
N LYS A 441 14.80 25.06 4.57
CA LYS A 441 14.07 25.85 5.59
C LYS A 441 13.34 27.03 4.94
N THR A 442 12.18 27.35 5.48
CA THR A 442 11.33 28.46 5.01
C THR A 442 10.87 29.31 6.18
N ASP A 443 10.85 30.63 6.01
CA ASP A 443 10.43 31.58 7.04
C ASP A 443 9.00 31.34 7.53
#